data_AF-A0A1U7EBN8-F1
#
_entry.id   AF-A0A1U7EBN8-F1
#
_cell.length_a   1.000
_cell.length_b   1.000
_cell.length_c   1.000
_cell.angle_alpha   90.00
_cell.angle_beta   90.00
_cell.angle_gamma   90.00
#
_symmetry.space_group_name_H-M   'P 1'
#
loop_
_entity.id
_entity.type
_entity.pdbx_description
1 polymer ?
#
loop_
_entity_poly.entity_id
_entity_poly.type
_entity_poly.pdbx_seq_one_letter_code
_entity_poly.pdbx_strand_id
1 'polypeptide(L)'
;MEIKKRFREIKDVRFMESQYMPYKEDRAEVLEWLKNNESFLSYVKKMAFKMMEYDPGTRKWQGVNYGKDERELYSEGCTTGWSVNLYTNIEASGIDLLPPQKTHKFHIYADDELIAYLKQEEKLIRFFEKCAIWNRYIVKDEVGWVGCNNKF
;
A
#
# COMPACT_ATOMS: atom_id res chain seq x y z
N MET A 1 -7.71 -28.49 4.79
CA MET A 1 -7.87 -27.05 4.48
C MET A 1 -6.48 -26.46 4.36
N GLU A 2 -5.96 -26.25 3.14
CA GLU A 2 -4.64 -25.65 2.97
C GLU A 2 -4.61 -24.24 3.58
N ILE A 3 -3.64 -23.98 4.44
CA ILE A 3 -3.40 -22.64 4.98
C ILE A 3 -2.91 -21.77 3.81
N LYS A 4 -3.83 -21.04 3.18
CA LYS A 4 -3.49 -20.07 2.13
C LYS A 4 -2.50 -19.06 2.72
N LYS A 5 -1.32 -18.93 2.12
CA LYS A 5 -0.29 -17.99 2.59
C LYS A 5 -0.87 -16.57 2.66
N ARG A 6 -0.89 -15.99 3.88
CA ARG A 6 -1.42 -14.65 4.17
C ARG A 6 -0.58 -13.54 3.53
N PHE A 7 0.72 -13.77 3.42
CA PHE A 7 1.69 -12.87 2.84
C PHE A 7 2.48 -13.60 1.76
N ARG A 8 3.00 -12.84 0.78
CA ARG A 8 3.84 -13.36 -0.29
C ARG A 8 5.17 -12.64 -0.32
N GLU A 9 6.13 -13.27 -1.00
CA GLU A 9 7.38 -12.61 -1.33
C GLU A 9 7.11 -11.43 -2.29
N ILE A 10 7.60 -10.23 -1.95
CA ILE A 10 7.42 -9.01 -2.76
C ILE A 10 8.77 -8.55 -3.31
N LYS A 11 9.03 -8.86 -4.57
CA LYS A 11 10.28 -8.52 -5.29
C LYS A 11 10.23 -7.17 -6.03
N ASP A 12 9.24 -6.32 -5.77
CA ASP A 12 9.16 -5.00 -6.42
C ASP A 12 10.23 -4.10 -5.81
N VAL A 13 11.15 -3.59 -6.64
CA VAL A 13 12.31 -2.81 -6.19
C VAL A 13 11.92 -1.63 -5.30
N ARG A 14 10.78 -1.00 -5.59
CA ARG A 14 10.28 0.14 -4.82
C ARG A 14 9.80 -0.24 -3.42
N PHE A 15 9.26 -1.45 -3.28
CA PHE A 15 8.89 -1.99 -1.98
C PHE A 15 10.13 -2.41 -1.19
N MET A 16 11.10 -3.01 -1.89
CA MET A 16 12.36 -3.46 -1.30
C MET A 16 13.19 -2.32 -0.71
N GLU A 17 13.00 -1.07 -1.12
CA GLU A 17 13.63 0.10 -0.49
C GLU A 17 13.41 0.18 1.04
N SER A 18 12.36 -0.46 1.56
CA SER A 18 12.17 -0.64 3.01
C SER A 18 13.33 -1.35 3.72
N GLN A 19 14.16 -2.11 2.98
CA GLN A 19 15.39 -2.74 3.50
C GLN A 19 16.48 -1.75 3.90
N TYR A 20 16.38 -0.50 3.45
CA TYR A 20 17.28 0.60 3.77
C TYR A 20 16.67 1.58 4.77
N MET A 21 15.61 1.19 5.48
CA MET A 21 15.07 2.01 6.56
C MET A 21 16.14 2.24 7.64
N PRO A 22 16.42 3.50 8.04
CA PRO A 22 17.31 3.78 9.16
C PRO A 22 16.70 3.26 10.46
N TYR A 23 17.49 3.24 11.54
CA TYR A 23 16.98 2.88 12.85
C TYR A 23 15.75 3.73 13.25
N LYS A 24 14.78 3.06 13.90
CA LYS A 24 13.53 3.61 14.44
C LYS A 24 13.30 3.02 15.82
N GLU A 25 13.02 3.85 16.81
CA GLU A 25 12.84 3.39 18.19
C GLU A 25 11.57 2.52 18.31
N ASP A 26 10.49 2.92 17.64
CA ASP A 26 9.21 2.24 17.73
C ASP A 26 8.48 2.09 16.38
N ARG A 27 7.33 1.42 16.42
CA ARG A 27 6.49 1.17 15.24
C ARG A 27 5.74 2.40 14.74
N ALA A 28 5.61 3.46 15.53
CA ALA A 28 5.04 4.73 15.08
C ALA A 28 6.06 5.44 14.17
N GLU A 29 7.33 5.46 14.55
CA GLU A 29 8.40 6.01 13.71
C GLU A 29 8.60 5.22 12.41
N VAL A 30 8.49 3.88 12.45
CA VAL A 30 8.49 3.04 11.23
C VAL A 30 7.35 3.44 10.31
N LEU A 31 6.14 3.61 10.85
CA LEU A 31 4.98 4.01 10.07
C LEU A 31 5.18 5.38 9.42
N GLU A 32 5.67 6.36 10.19
CA GLU A 32 5.92 7.71 9.69
C GLU A 32 7.01 7.72 8.61
N TRP A 33 8.05 6.92 8.77
CA TRP A 33 9.07 6.78 7.73
C TRP A 33 8.49 6.17 6.45
N LEU A 34 7.67 5.11 6.55
CA LEU A 34 7.02 4.50 5.39
C LEU A 34 6.05 5.46 4.68
N LYS A 35 5.33 6.30 5.43
CA LYS A 35 4.46 7.36 4.87
C LYS A 35 5.25 8.44 4.13
N ASN A 36 6.55 8.58 4.37
CA ASN A 36 7.38 9.60 3.72
C ASN A 36 8.42 9.02 2.75
N ASN A 37 8.56 7.69 2.68
CA ASN A 37 9.41 7.04 1.69
C ASN A 37 8.70 6.98 0.32
N GLU A 38 9.18 7.76 -0.64
CA GLU A 38 8.56 7.86 -1.98
C GLU A 38 8.55 6.53 -2.73
N SER A 39 9.65 5.76 -2.69
CA SER A 39 9.71 4.45 -3.36
C SER A 39 8.64 3.51 -2.80
N PHE A 40 8.59 3.33 -1.50
CA PHE A 40 7.59 2.50 -0.83
C PHE A 40 6.17 2.98 -1.15
N LEU A 41 5.89 4.28 -1.04
CA LEU A 41 4.60 4.85 -1.40
C LEU A 41 4.25 4.61 -2.88
N SER A 42 5.21 4.63 -3.79
CA SER A 42 4.97 4.37 -5.22
C SER A 42 4.52 2.93 -5.44
N TYR A 43 5.04 1.99 -4.64
CA TYR A 43 4.52 0.63 -4.63
C TYR A 43 3.10 0.55 -4.07
N VAL A 44 2.82 1.19 -2.93
CA VAL A 44 1.47 1.22 -2.34
C VAL A 44 0.47 1.81 -3.33
N LYS A 45 0.83 2.93 -3.97
CA LYS A 45 0.03 3.59 -5.01
C LYS A 45 -0.25 2.66 -6.18
N LYS A 46 0.77 1.96 -6.69
CA LYS A 46 0.61 0.96 -7.76
C LYS A 46 -0.39 -0.13 -7.37
N MET A 47 -0.43 -0.54 -6.10
CA MET A 47 -1.42 -1.50 -5.61
C MET A 47 -2.82 -0.88 -5.50
N ALA A 48 -2.93 0.34 -4.96
CA ALA A 48 -4.18 1.10 -4.86
C ALA A 48 -4.83 1.35 -6.23
N PHE A 49 -4.03 1.65 -7.26
CA PHE A 49 -4.51 1.85 -8.64
C PHE A 49 -5.24 0.65 -9.25
N LYS A 50 -5.16 -0.53 -8.64
CA LYS A 50 -5.95 -1.68 -9.07
C LYS A 50 -7.45 -1.52 -8.81
N MET A 51 -7.82 -0.60 -7.92
CA MET A 51 -9.20 -0.25 -7.57
C MET A 51 -9.57 1.16 -8.07
N MET A 52 -8.80 1.68 -9.03
CA MET A 52 -9.05 2.97 -9.66
C MET A 52 -9.27 2.75 -11.16
N GLU A 53 -10.18 3.53 -11.73
CA GLU A 53 -10.44 3.61 -13.16
C GLU A 53 -10.26 5.04 -13.66
N TYR A 54 -9.92 5.19 -14.94
CA TYR A 54 -9.78 6.50 -15.57
C TYR A 54 -11.09 6.88 -16.23
N ASP A 55 -11.64 8.03 -15.88
CA ASP A 55 -12.79 8.64 -16.52
C ASP A 55 -12.32 9.56 -17.66
N PRO A 56 -12.58 9.22 -18.94
CA PRO A 56 -12.22 10.07 -20.08
C PRO A 56 -12.95 11.41 -20.10
N GLY A 57 -14.15 11.50 -19.51
CA GLY A 57 -14.97 12.70 -19.49
C GLY A 57 -14.37 13.79 -18.61
N THR A 58 -14.01 13.45 -17.37
CA THR A 58 -13.35 14.37 -16.44
C THR A 58 -11.82 14.40 -16.58
N ARG A 59 -11.23 13.45 -17.33
CA ARG A 59 -9.78 13.22 -17.44
C ARG A 59 -9.11 13.00 -16.08
N LYS A 60 -9.80 12.33 -15.18
CA LYS A 60 -9.37 12.05 -13.81
C LYS A 60 -9.46 10.56 -13.51
N TRP A 61 -8.82 10.14 -12.43
CA TRP A 61 -8.95 8.78 -11.92
C TRP A 61 -9.93 8.77 -10.75
N GLN A 62 -10.83 7.80 -10.71
CA GLN A 62 -11.79 7.62 -9.62
C GLN A 62 -11.78 6.18 -9.14
N GLY A 63 -12.32 5.92 -7.95
CA GLY A 63 -12.52 4.56 -7.48
C GLY A 63 -13.49 3.80 -8.38
N VAL A 64 -13.25 2.50 -8.58
CA VAL A 64 -14.08 1.64 -9.47
C VAL A 64 -15.54 1.52 -9.03
N ASN A 65 -15.87 1.85 -7.79
CA ASN A 65 -17.23 1.87 -7.23
C ASN A 65 -17.74 3.31 -6.99
N TYR A 66 -17.02 4.34 -7.42
CA TYR A 66 -17.46 5.72 -7.21
C TYR A 66 -18.73 6.02 -8.00
N GLY A 67 -19.77 6.48 -7.28
CA GLY A 67 -21.06 6.85 -7.88
C GLY A 67 -21.91 5.67 -8.35
N LYS A 68 -21.53 4.43 -8.05
CA LYS A 68 -22.36 3.24 -8.33
C LYS A 68 -23.34 3.00 -7.20
N ASP A 69 -24.55 2.56 -7.55
CA ASP A 69 -25.59 2.19 -6.57
C ASP A 69 -25.22 0.93 -5.78
N GLU A 70 -24.52 0.00 -6.43
CA GLU A 70 -24.02 -1.23 -5.83
C GLU A 70 -22.48 -1.22 -5.79
N ARG A 71 -21.92 -1.66 -4.66
CA ARG A 71 -20.47 -1.77 -4.46
C ARG A 71 -20.01 -3.18 -4.76
N GLU A 72 -19.20 -3.35 -5.80
CA GLU A 72 -18.58 -4.64 -6.12
C GLU A 72 -17.27 -4.81 -5.35
N LEU A 73 -17.18 -5.88 -4.54
CA LEU A 73 -15.98 -6.20 -3.76
C LEU A 73 -15.08 -7.16 -4.55
N TYR A 74 -13.93 -6.67 -4.97
CA TYR A 74 -12.91 -7.46 -5.67
C TYR A 74 -12.31 -8.54 -4.77
N SER A 75 -12.29 -8.32 -3.46
CA SER A 75 -11.85 -9.30 -2.47
C SER A 75 -12.66 -10.61 -2.52
N GLU A 76 -13.94 -10.56 -2.88
CA GLU A 76 -14.83 -11.73 -2.97
C GLU A 76 -14.51 -12.62 -4.18
N GLY A 77 -14.03 -12.03 -5.27
CA GLY A 77 -13.60 -12.76 -6.48
C GLY A 77 -12.19 -13.38 -6.38
N CYS A 78 -11.48 -13.18 -5.26
CA CYS A 78 -10.07 -13.58 -5.15
C CYS A 78 -9.89 -15.02 -4.68
N THR A 79 -9.05 -15.78 -5.40
CA THR A 79 -8.76 -17.19 -5.07
C THR A 79 -7.58 -17.36 -4.12
N THR A 80 -6.60 -16.45 -4.14
CA THR A 80 -5.38 -16.54 -3.31
C THR A 80 -5.52 -15.76 -2.01
N GLY A 81 -4.95 -16.28 -0.91
CA GLY A 81 -4.96 -15.59 0.38
C GLY A 81 -4.28 -14.22 0.35
N TRP A 82 -3.23 -14.07 -0.48
CA TRP A 82 -2.61 -12.77 -0.72
C TRP A 82 -3.58 -11.77 -1.35
N SER A 83 -4.22 -12.13 -2.46
CA SER A 83 -5.13 -11.23 -3.17
C SER A 83 -6.31 -10.84 -2.28
N VAL A 84 -6.92 -11.80 -1.57
CA VAL A 84 -7.99 -11.52 -0.60
C VAL A 84 -7.55 -10.46 0.40
N ASN A 85 -6.41 -10.65 1.07
CA ASN A 85 -5.91 -9.67 2.06
C ASN A 85 -5.59 -8.32 1.42
N LEU A 86 -4.96 -8.29 0.24
CA LEU A 86 -4.61 -7.05 -0.45
C LEU A 86 -5.87 -6.23 -0.77
N TYR A 87 -6.85 -6.82 -1.46
CA TYR A 87 -8.05 -6.11 -1.86
C TYR A 87 -8.92 -5.74 -0.66
N THR A 88 -9.04 -6.61 0.35
CA THR A 88 -9.75 -6.27 1.60
C THR A 88 -9.17 -5.02 2.26
N ASN A 89 -7.84 -4.87 2.32
CA ASN A 89 -7.23 -3.68 2.92
C ASN A 89 -7.38 -2.43 2.04
N ILE A 90 -7.36 -2.56 0.71
CA ILE A 90 -7.60 -1.43 -0.20
C ILE A 90 -9.07 -0.97 -0.12
N GLU A 91 -10.01 -1.89 -0.12
CA GLU A 91 -11.45 -1.65 0.02
C GLU A 91 -11.81 -1.06 1.39
N ALA A 92 -11.17 -1.53 2.46
CA ALA A 92 -11.36 -0.97 3.80
C ALA A 92 -10.81 0.47 3.92
N SER A 93 -9.87 0.84 3.06
CA SER A 93 -9.35 2.20 2.90
C SER A 93 -10.18 3.04 1.94
N GLY A 94 -11.34 2.58 1.47
CA GLY A 94 -12.26 3.38 0.64
C GLY A 94 -11.71 3.83 -0.71
N ILE A 95 -10.58 3.25 -1.17
CA ILE A 95 -9.93 3.64 -2.43
C ILE A 95 -10.84 3.39 -3.62
N ASP A 96 -11.61 2.30 -3.58
CA ASP A 96 -12.61 1.96 -4.58
C ASP A 96 -13.80 2.93 -4.62
N LEU A 97 -13.95 3.80 -3.62
CA LEU A 97 -15.02 4.79 -3.51
C LEU A 97 -14.51 6.23 -3.68
N LEU A 98 -13.23 6.42 -4.02
CA LEU A 98 -12.67 7.77 -4.13
C LEU A 98 -13.32 8.56 -5.27
N PRO A 99 -13.70 9.84 -5.03
CA PRO A 99 -14.17 10.72 -6.10
C PRO A 99 -13.06 10.99 -7.13
N PRO A 100 -13.39 11.55 -8.31
CA PRO A 100 -12.40 11.92 -9.34
C PRO A 100 -11.22 12.72 -8.78
N GLN A 101 -10.05 12.08 -8.79
CA GLN A 101 -8.78 12.61 -8.32
C GLN A 101 -7.87 13.02 -9.49
N LYS A 102 -7.09 14.08 -9.28
CA LYS A 102 -5.90 14.41 -10.06
C LYS A 102 -4.73 13.56 -9.56
N THR A 103 -4.54 12.39 -10.16
CA THR A 103 -3.45 11.47 -9.84
C THR A 103 -2.87 10.82 -11.09
N HIS A 104 -1.64 10.32 -10.99
CA HIS A 104 -0.92 9.69 -12.08
C HIS A 104 -0.54 8.26 -11.77
N LYS A 105 -0.77 7.34 -12.71
CA LYS A 105 -0.57 5.90 -12.46
C LYS A 105 0.86 5.50 -12.06
N PHE A 106 1.88 6.15 -12.62
CA PHE A 106 3.26 5.65 -12.57
C PHE A 106 4.22 6.48 -11.72
N HIS A 107 3.88 7.71 -11.38
CA HIS A 107 4.78 8.67 -10.76
C HIS A 107 4.20 9.24 -9.48
N ILE A 108 5.06 9.61 -8.54
CA ILE A 108 4.68 10.44 -7.40
C ILE A 108 5.00 11.88 -7.77
N TYR A 109 4.00 12.74 -7.61
CA TYR A 109 4.15 14.18 -7.73
C TYR A 109 3.71 14.82 -6.43
N ALA A 110 4.22 16.02 -6.15
CA ALA A 110 3.88 16.76 -4.94
C ALA A 110 2.38 17.09 -4.87
N ASP A 111 1.73 17.26 -6.03
CA ASP A 111 0.30 17.56 -6.16
C ASP A 111 -0.58 16.32 -6.41
N ASP A 112 -0.07 15.12 -6.13
CA ASP A 112 -0.80 13.88 -6.38
C ASP A 112 -1.78 13.56 -5.25
N GLU A 113 -3.07 13.73 -5.52
CA GLU A 113 -4.13 13.62 -4.50
C GLU A 113 -4.23 12.21 -3.89
N LEU A 114 -3.98 11.16 -4.68
CA LEU A 114 -3.96 9.78 -4.18
C LEU A 114 -2.80 9.55 -3.22
N ILE A 115 -1.63 10.17 -3.45
CA ILE A 115 -0.51 10.06 -2.51
C ILE A 115 -0.84 10.78 -1.20
N ALA A 116 -1.42 11.99 -1.28
CA ALA A 116 -1.86 12.71 -0.10
C ALA A 116 -2.86 11.89 0.73
N TYR A 117 -3.81 11.22 0.06
CA TYR A 117 -4.74 10.28 0.68
C TYR A 117 -4.02 9.10 1.35
N LEU A 118 -3.15 8.39 0.61
CA LEU A 118 -2.44 7.21 1.10
C LEU A 118 -1.56 7.48 2.32
N LYS A 119 -1.01 8.70 2.46
CA LYS A 119 -0.27 9.12 3.65
C LYS A 119 -1.13 9.14 4.92
N GLN A 120 -2.42 9.40 4.79
CA GLN A 120 -3.38 9.36 5.90
C GLN A 120 -3.92 7.95 6.17
N GLU A 121 -3.80 7.03 5.22
CA GLU A 121 -4.33 5.66 5.30
C GLU A 121 -3.47 4.70 6.13
N GLU A 122 -3.47 4.88 7.45
CA GLU A 122 -2.65 4.07 8.36
C GLU A 122 -2.89 2.57 8.24
N LYS A 123 -4.14 2.13 8.06
CA LYS A 123 -4.48 0.71 8.00
C LYS A 123 -3.79 0.04 6.80
N LEU A 124 -3.82 0.69 5.64
CA LEU A 124 -3.20 0.18 4.43
C LEU A 124 -1.67 0.22 4.52
N ILE A 125 -1.09 1.30 5.04
CA ILE A 125 0.36 1.36 5.25
C ILE A 125 0.81 0.28 6.24
N ARG A 126 0.08 0.06 7.33
CA ARG A 126 0.36 -1.02 8.30
C ARG A 126 0.22 -2.42 7.71
N PHE A 127 -0.66 -2.61 6.74
CA PHE A 127 -0.72 -3.87 6.00
C PHE A 127 0.60 -4.11 5.24
N PHE A 128 1.10 -3.10 4.53
CA PHE A 128 2.36 -3.21 3.79
C PHE A 128 3.60 -3.24 4.70
N GLU A 129 3.57 -2.58 5.85
CA GLU A 129 4.57 -2.71 6.92
C GLU A 129 4.69 -4.17 7.38
N LYS A 130 3.56 -4.84 7.67
CA LYS A 130 3.55 -6.27 8.01
C LYS A 130 4.11 -7.13 6.89
N CYS A 131 3.84 -6.77 5.64
CA CYS A 131 4.45 -7.44 4.50
C CYS A 131 5.97 -7.27 4.50
N ALA A 132 6.50 -6.07 4.78
CA ALA A 132 7.94 -5.78 4.81
C ALA A 132 8.63 -6.57 5.94
N ILE A 133 7.98 -6.66 7.11
CA ILE A 133 8.46 -7.47 8.24
C ILE A 133 8.46 -8.96 7.90
N TRP A 134 7.38 -9.47 7.29
CA TRP A 134 7.30 -10.87 6.86
C TRP A 134 8.36 -11.22 5.82
N ASN A 135 8.63 -10.31 4.88
CA ASN A 135 9.70 -10.43 3.88
C ASN A 135 11.12 -10.22 4.45
N ARG A 136 11.24 -9.91 5.75
CA ARG A 136 12.51 -9.59 6.44
C ARG A 136 13.23 -8.35 5.91
N TYR A 137 12.55 -7.45 5.20
CA TYR A 137 13.12 -6.16 4.81
C TYR A 137 13.20 -5.20 5.99
N ILE A 138 12.19 -5.21 6.86
CA ILE A 138 12.23 -4.54 8.15
C ILE A 138 12.33 -5.60 9.24
N VAL A 139 13.22 -5.39 10.19
CA VAL A 139 13.48 -6.33 11.28
C VAL A 139 13.50 -5.58 12.60
N LYS A 140 13.04 -6.25 13.65
CA LYS A 140 13.20 -5.77 15.03
C LYS A 140 14.58 -6.24 15.54
N ASP A 141 15.36 -5.33 16.09
CA ASP A 141 16.57 -5.63 16.85
C ASP A 141 16.32 -5.51 18.37
N GLU A 142 17.37 -5.47 19.18
CA GLU A 142 17.24 -5.40 20.65
C GLU A 142 16.68 -4.07 21.14
N VAL A 143 16.90 -2.98 20.40
CA VAL A 143 16.62 -1.61 20.84
C VAL A 143 15.49 -0.94 20.04
N GLY A 144 15.19 -1.42 18.83
CA GLY A 144 14.15 -0.87 17.96
C GLY A 144 13.96 -1.65 16.65
N TRP A 145 13.73 -0.91 15.56
CA TRP A 145 13.43 -1.42 14.23
C TRP A 145 14.39 -0.84 13.20
N VAL A 146 14.84 -1.67 12.26
CA VAL A 146 15.81 -1.27 11.24
C VAL A 146 15.59 -2.03 9.93
N GLY A 147 15.97 -1.43 8.82
CA GLY A 147 16.05 -2.11 7.53
C GLY A 147 17.14 -3.19 7.55
N CYS A 148 16.90 -4.35 6.95
CA CYS A 148 17.83 -5.47 7.03
C CYS A 148 19.21 -5.21 6.40
N ASN A 149 19.33 -4.26 5.47
CA ASN A 149 20.61 -3.87 4.87
C ASN A 149 21.33 -2.78 5.66
N ASN A 150 20.70 -2.21 6.69
CA ASN A 150 21.32 -1.28 7.63
C ASN A 150 21.68 -1.95 8.97
N LYS A 151 21.64 -3.29 9.02
CA LYS A 151 22.03 -4.08 10.19
C LYS A 151 23.56 -4.20 10.35
N PHE A 152 24.31 -3.10 10.28
CA PHE A 152 25.75 -3.09 10.58
C PHE A 152 26.18 -1.70 11.05
#